data_AF-A0A925FTA3-F1
#
_entry.id   AF-A0A925FTA3-F1
#
_cell.length_a   1.000
_cell.length_b   1.000
_cell.length_c   1.000
_cell.angle_alpha   90.00
_cell.angle_beta   90.00
_cell.angle_gamma   90.00
#
_symmetry.space_group_name_H-M   'P 1'
#
loop_
_entity.id
_entity.type
_entity.pdbx_description
1 polymer ?
#
loop_
_entity_poly.entity_id
_entity_poly.type
_entity_poly.pdbx_seq_one_letter_code
_entity_poly.pdbx_strand_id
1 'polypeptide(L)' 'MAKNQRKAIKSWITRWEENGTILERIRIEEHHSSNLSETLLSLSDVNDAALLAHPPKPYSGIIEMQRIFAKLRNK' A
#
# COMPACT_ATOMS: atom_id res chain seq x y z
N MET A 1 -4.18 -23.96 -2.20
CA MET A 1 -5.16 -22.86 -2.02
C MET A 1 -6.54 -23.36 -2.35
N ALA A 2 -7.51 -23.13 -1.46
CA ALA A 2 -8.90 -23.52 -1.68
C ALA A 2 -9.47 -22.82 -2.93
N LYS A 3 -10.30 -23.49 -3.72
CA LYS A 3 -10.91 -22.98 -4.97
C LYS A 3 -11.58 -21.60 -4.77
N ASN A 4 -12.15 -21.36 -3.59
CA ASN A 4 -12.77 -20.10 -3.21
C ASN A 4 -11.74 -18.95 -3.05
N GLN A 5 -10.55 -19.22 -2.53
CA GLN A 5 -9.49 -18.20 -2.41
C GLN A 5 -9.00 -17.73 -3.78
N ARG A 6 -8.83 -18.66 -4.74
CA ARG A 6 -8.44 -18.29 -6.11
C ARG A 6 -9.49 -17.42 -6.80
N LYS A 7 -10.78 -17.73 -6.61
CA LYS A 7 -11.88 -16.92 -7.16
C LYS A 7 -11.91 -15.52 -6.56
N ALA A 8 -11.70 -15.41 -5.25
CA ALA A 8 -11.63 -14.12 -4.56
C ALA A 8 -10.45 -13.27 -5.05
N ILE A 9 -9.25 -13.87 -5.16
CA ILE A 9 -8.05 -13.20 -5.68
C ILE A 9 -8.28 -12.71 -7.11
N LYS A 10 -8.84 -13.55 -7.99
CA LYS A 10 -9.11 -13.16 -9.38
C LYS A 10 -10.09 -11.99 -9.47
N SER A 11 -11.15 -12.01 -8.66
CA SER A 11 -12.09 -10.88 -8.60
C SER A 11 -11.44 -9.60 -8.10
N TRP A 12 -10.48 -9.70 -7.18
CA TRP A 12 -9.73 -8.55 -6.69
C TRP A 12 -8.83 -7.99 -7.80
N ILE A 13 -8.07 -8.85 -8.49
CA ILE A 13 -7.20 -8.44 -9.60
C ILE A 13 -8.02 -7.71 -10.68
N THR A 14 -9.15 -8.28 -11.11
CA THR A 14 -10.02 -7.64 -12.11
C THR A 14 -10.50 -6.26 -11.66
N ARG A 15 -10.90 -6.10 -10.39
CA ARG A 15 -11.28 -4.78 -9.87
C ARG A 15 -10.13 -3.78 -9.90
N TRP A 16 -8.90 -4.21 -9.58
CA TRP A 16 -7.72 -3.37 -9.70
C TRP A 16 -7.42 -2.97 -11.14
N GLU A 17 -7.55 -3.89 -12.09
CA GLU A 17 -7.34 -3.61 -13.51
C GLU A 17 -8.37 -2.61 -14.05
N GLU A 18 -9.64 -2.75 -13.65
CA GLU A 18 -10.72 -1.87 -14.09
C GLU A 18 -10.64 -0.46 -13.48
N ASN A 19 -10.24 -0.37 -12.21
CA ASN A 19 -10.33 0.89 -11.45
C ASN A 19 -8.98 1.56 -11.20
N GLY A 20 -7.86 0.89 -11.49
CA GLY A 20 -6.52 1.37 -11.14
C GLY A 20 -6.21 2.75 -11.69
N THR A 21 -6.55 3.02 -12.96
CA THR A 21 -6.33 4.33 -13.60
C THR A 21 -7.16 5.43 -12.94
N ILE A 22 -8.39 5.13 -12.53
CA ILE A 22 -9.28 6.09 -11.86
C ILE A 22 -8.74 6.41 -10.47
N LEU A 23 -8.33 5.38 -9.73
CA LEU A 23 -7.73 5.54 -8.39
C LEU A 23 -6.43 6.35 -8.45
N GLU A 24 -5.60 6.13 -9.47
CA GLU A 24 -4.37 6.90 -9.64
C GLU A 24 -4.64 8.37 -9.95
N ARG A 25 -5.64 8.64 -10.79
CA ARG A 25 -6.07 10.02 -11.05
C ARG A 25 -6.57 10.69 -9.77
N ILE A 26 -7.44 10.02 -9.00
CA ILE A 26 -7.93 10.53 -7.70
C ILE A 26 -6.75 10.78 -6.76
N ARG A 27 -5.79 9.87 -6.67
CA ARG A 27 -4.59 10.04 -5.83
C ARG A 27 -3.81 11.29 -6.19
N ILE A 28 -3.63 11.56 -7.49
CA ILE A 28 -2.94 12.76 -7.98
C ILE A 28 -3.76 14.02 -7.66
N GLU A 29 -5.07 14.00 -7.90
CA GLU A 29 -5.98 15.11 -7.60
C GLU A 29 -6.01 15.44 -6.10
N GLU A 30 -6.07 14.43 -5.23
CA GLU A 30 -6.00 14.57 -3.78
C GLU A 30 -4.64 15.10 -3.34
N HIS A 31 -3.54 14.62 -3.94
CA HIS A 31 -2.20 15.12 -3.65
C HIS A 31 -2.01 16.60 -4.02
N HIS A 32 -2.69 17.06 -5.07
CA HIS A 32 -2.66 18.47 -5.47
C HIS A 32 -3.63 19.36 -4.70
N SER A 33 -4.77 18.83 -4.27
CA SER A 33 -5.82 19.59 -3.57
C SER A 33 -5.61 19.65 -2.05
N SER A 34 -4.94 18.66 -1.47
CA SER A 34 -4.54 18.68 -0.07
C SER A 34 -3.17 19.35 0.08
N ASN A 35 -2.98 20.12 1.17
CA ASN A 35 -1.62 20.42 1.63
C ASN A 35 -1.07 19.17 2.33
N LEU A 36 -0.94 18.08 1.58
CA LEU A 36 -0.54 16.77 2.09
C LEU A 36 0.78 16.87 2.86
N SER A 37 1.71 17.67 2.35
CA SER A 37 2.99 17.95 2.99
C SER A 37 2.82 18.55 4.39
N GLU A 38 2.00 19.59 4.52
CA GLU A 38 1.71 20.21 5.83
C GLU A 38 0.97 19.25 6.77
N THR A 39 0.04 18.46 6.24
CA THR A 39 -0.69 17.45 7.02
C THR A 39 0.25 16.37 7.54
N LEU A 40 1.13 15.83 6.69
CA LEU A 40 2.14 14.84 7.07
C LEU A 40 3.12 15.42 8.11
N LEU A 41 3.53 16.67 7.95
CA LEU A 41 4.38 17.37 8.92
C LEU A 41 3.65 17.53 10.27
N SER A 42 2.37 17.91 10.28
CA SER A 42 1.61 18.02 11.53
C SER A 42 1.43 16.69 12.27
N LEU A 43 1.56 15.57 11.56
CA LEU A 43 1.43 14.21 12.10
C LEU A 43 2.78 13.55 12.42
N SER A 44 3.92 14.18 12.13
CA SER A 44 5.25 13.57 12.30
C SER A 44 5.53 13.19 13.74
N ASP A 45 5.19 14.06 14.69
CA ASP A 45 5.48 13.85 16.10
C ASP A 45 4.68 12.66 16.67
N VAL A 46 3.43 12.50 16.23
CA VAL A 46 2.58 11.37 16.60
C VAL A 46 3.11 10.08 16.00
N ASN A 47 3.57 10.13 14.75
CA ASN A 47 4.18 9.00 14.08
C ASN A 47 5.48 8.56 14.77
N ASP A 48 6.35 9.50 15.14
CA ASP A 48 7.62 9.21 15.82
C ASP A 48 7.37 8.62 17.21
N ALA A 49 6.42 9.17 17.96
CA ALA A 49 5.99 8.60 19.23
C ALA A 49 5.45 7.17 19.07
N ALA A 50 4.65 6.92 18.02
CA ALA A 50 4.11 5.60 17.73
C ALA A 50 5.21 4.60 17.34
N LEU A 51 6.22 5.02 16.57
CA LEU A 51 7.36 4.17 16.20
C LEU A 51 8.22 3.79 17.41
N LEU A 52 8.37 4.69 18.37
CA LEU A 52 9.06 4.41 19.63
C LEU A 52 8.27 3.40 20.48
N ALA A 53 6.95 3.56 20.57
CA ALA A 53 6.09 2.66 21.34
C ALA A 53 5.87 1.29 20.66
N HIS A 54 5.87 1.26 19.33
CA HIS A 54 5.53 0.11 18.51
C HIS A 54 6.52 -0.04 17.35
N PRO A 55 7.74 -0.52 17.65
CA PRO A 55 8.76 -0.69 16.61
C PRO A 55 8.30 -1.66 15.53
N PRO A 56 8.60 -1.37 14.25
CA PRO A 56 8.22 -2.23 13.14
C PRO A 56 8.89 -3.60 13.27
N LYS A 57 8.11 -4.65 13.07
CA LYS A 57 8.62 -6.03 13.07
C LYS A 57 9.38 -6.31 11.77
N PRO A 58 10.43 -7.15 11.81
CA PRO A 58 11.19 -7.51 10.60
C PRO A 58 10.41 -8.42 9.64
N TYR A 59 9.13 -8.68 9.94
CA TYR A 59 8.23 -9.48 9.15
C TYR A 59 6.87 -8.78 9.06
N SER A 60 6.35 -8.67 7.83
CA SER A 60 5.01 -8.20 7.54
C SER A 60 4.58 -8.78 6.19
N GLY A 61 3.28 -8.75 5.91
CA GLY A 61 2.77 -9.13 4.58
C GLY A 61 3.41 -8.29 3.46
N ILE A 62 3.68 -7.00 3.73
CA ILE A 62 4.31 -6.07 2.80
C ILE A 62 5.78 -6.47 2.54
N ILE A 63 6.55 -6.77 3.59
CA ILE A 63 7.95 -7.23 3.45
C ILE A 63 8.01 -8.52 2.62
N GLU A 64 7.07 -9.44 2.81
CA GLU A 64 7.01 -10.68 2.04
C GLU A 64 6.61 -10.43 0.57
N MET A 65 5.63 -9.54 0.32
CA MET A 65 5.28 -9.11 -1.04
C MET A 65 6.48 -8.46 -1.76
N GLN A 66 7.21 -7.58 -1.08
CA GLN A 66 8.42 -6.95 -1.61
C GLN A 66 9.49 -7.99 -1.96
N ARG A 67 9.73 -8.98 -1.09
CA ARG A 67 10.65 -10.10 -1.37
C ARG A 67 10.24 -10.90 -2.60
N ILE A 68 8.95 -11.16 -2.77
CA ILE A 68 8.43 -11.89 -3.94
C ILE A 68 8.64 -11.06 -5.22
N PHE A 69 8.28 -9.78 -5.21
CA PHE A 69 8.46 -8.91 -6.38
C PHE A 69 9.93 -8.69 -6.74
N ALA A 70 10.83 -8.59 -5.76
CA ALA A 70 12.27 -8.50 -5.99
C ALA A 70 12.80 -9.71 -6.77
N LYS A 71 12.28 -10.93 -6.50
CA LYS A 71 12.65 -12.14 -7.26
C LYS A 71 12.14 -12.13 -8.70
N LEU A 72 11.03 -11.44 -8.97
CA LEU A 72 10.45 -11.32 -10.31
C LEU A 72 11.15 -10.25 -11.17
N ARG A 73 11.84 -9.27 -10.55
CA ARG A 73 12.58 -8.22 -11.25
C ARG A 73 13.91 -8.69 -11.87
N ASN A 74 14.45 -9.82 -11.38
CA ASN A 74 15.73 -10.38 -11.82
C ASN A 74 15.56 -11.55 -12.83
N LYS A 75 14.41 -11.63 -13.49
CA LYS A 75 14.13 -12.54 -14.61
C LYS A 75 13.84 -11.72 -15.86
#